data_AF-A0A956DPX8-F1
#
_entry.id   AF-A0A956DPX8-F1
#
_cell.length_a   1.000
_cell.length_b   1.000
_cell.length_c   1.000
_cell.angle_alpha   90.00
_cell.angle_beta   90.00
_cell.angle_gamma   90.00
#
_symmetry.space_group_name_H-M   'P 1'
#
loop_
_entity.id
_entity.type
_entity.pdbx_description
1 polymer ?
#
loop_
_entity_poly.entity_id
_entity_poly.type
_entity_poly.pdbx_seq_one_letter_code
_entity_poly.pdbx_strand_id
1 'polypeptide(L)'
;MRRADHLALLDHLAADGLVLEHVSVPRREVVHVKSLIESYPGIGSVHAPPGRELGERTSLVVATAPGFVAMMDGILAELEDEVGLMRGVRDTREETA
;
A
#
# COMPACT_ATOMS: atom_id res chain seq x y z
N MET A 1 3.11 -0.31 17.60
CA MET A 1 4.24 0.11 16.72
C MET A 1 4.23 1.62 16.66
N ARG A 2 5.36 2.30 16.90
CA ARG A 2 5.43 3.76 16.82
C ARG A 2 5.59 4.17 15.35
N ARG A 3 5.19 5.41 14.99
CA ARG A 3 5.28 5.92 13.60
C ARG A 3 6.69 5.84 13.02
N ALA A 4 7.72 6.09 13.84
CA ALA A 4 9.12 6.01 13.42
C ALA A 4 9.53 4.58 13.01
N ASP A 5 9.11 3.56 13.76
CA ASP A 5 9.40 2.15 13.46
C ASP A 5 8.78 1.74 12.11
N HIS A 6 7.61 2.31 11.79
CA HIS A 6 6.93 2.02 10.53
C HIS A 6 7.63 2.63 9.31
N LEU A 7 8.13 3.86 9.42
CA LEU A 7 8.90 4.48 8.32
C LEU A 7 10.19 3.71 8.06
N ALA A 8 10.91 3.32 9.12
CA ALA A 8 12.12 2.50 9.00
C ALA A 8 11.86 1.15 8.32
N LEU A 9 10.69 0.54 8.55
CA LEU A 9 10.28 -0.68 7.84
C LEU A 9 10.09 -0.42 6.33
N LEU A 10 9.41 0.67 5.95
CA LEU A 10 9.19 1.00 4.55
C LEU A 10 10.52 1.31 3.83
N ASP A 11 11.42 2.04 4.50
CA ASP A 11 12.76 2.33 3.98
C ASP A 11 13.56 1.04 3.74
N HIS A 12 13.45 0.07 4.65
CA HIS A 12 14.11 -1.22 4.49
C HIS A 12 13.55 -2.01 3.30
N LEU A 13 12.23 -2.07 3.15
CA LEU A 13 11.59 -2.76 2.01
C LEU A 13 12.00 -2.13 0.67
N ALA A 14 12.08 -0.80 0.62
CA ALA A 14 12.57 -0.09 -0.56
C ALA A 14 14.05 -0.38 -0.83
N ALA A 15 14.88 -0.45 0.21
CA ALA A 15 16.31 -0.81 0.11
C ALA A 15 16.53 -2.25 -0.39
N ASP A 16 15.61 -3.16 -0.07
CA ASP A 16 15.59 -4.54 -0.58
C ASP A 16 15.14 -4.63 -2.06
N GLY A 17 14.84 -3.49 -2.68
CA GLY A 17 14.46 -3.38 -4.08
C GLY A 17 12.99 -3.69 -4.36
N LEU A 18 12.14 -3.72 -3.33
CA LEU A 18 10.70 -3.84 -3.52
C LEU A 18 10.11 -2.52 -4.03
N VAL A 19 9.10 -2.64 -4.87
CA VAL A 19 8.29 -1.51 -5.33
C VAL A 19 7.15 -1.31 -4.34
N LEU A 20 7.03 -0.09 -3.83
CA LEU A 20 6.00 0.29 -2.88
C LEU A 20 4.93 1.12 -3.58
N GLU A 21 3.67 0.72 -3.45
CA GLU A 21 2.51 1.45 -3.96
C GLU A 21 1.58 1.84 -2.81
N HIS A 22 1.17 3.10 -2.79
CA HIS A 22 0.24 3.61 -1.79
C HIS A 22 -1.18 3.57 -2.33
N VAL A 23 -2.09 2.98 -1.57
CA VAL A 23 -3.52 2.95 -1.89
C VAL A 23 -4.33 3.43 -0.71
N SER A 24 -5.48 4.02 -0.99
CA SER A 24 -6.48 4.40 -0.01
C SER A 24 -7.67 3.45 -0.19
N VAL A 25 -8.14 2.87 0.90
CA VAL A 25 -9.27 1.93 0.90
C VAL A 25 -10.32 2.37 1.90
N PRO A 26 -11.61 2.09 1.69
CA PRO A 26 -12.61 2.30 2.71
C PRO A 26 -12.26 1.49 3.98
N ARG A 27 -12.41 2.10 5.16
CA ARG A 27 -12.02 1.50 6.45
C ARG A 27 -12.66 0.13 6.68
N ARG A 28 -13.91 -0.03 6.23
CA ARG A 28 -14.66 -1.30 6.33
C ARG A 28 -14.07 -2.42 5.47
N GLU A 29 -13.34 -2.08 4.40
CA GLU A 29 -12.78 -3.03 3.44
C GLU A 29 -11.31 -3.37 3.73
N VAL A 30 -10.65 -2.68 4.67
CA VAL A 30 -9.21 -2.81 4.93
C VAL A 30 -8.75 -4.27 5.08
N VAL A 31 -9.44 -5.04 5.91
CA VAL A 31 -9.09 -6.44 6.18
C VAL A 31 -9.30 -7.30 4.94
N HIS A 32 -10.38 -7.09 4.22
CA HIS A 32 -10.71 -7.82 2.99
C HIS A 32 -9.68 -7.53 1.89
N VAL A 33 -9.43 -6.25 1.59
CA VAL A 33 -8.47 -5.81 0.57
C VAL A 33 -7.05 -6.27 0.88
N LYS A 34 -6.62 -6.13 2.14
CA LYS A 34 -5.30 -6.62 2.58
C LYS A 34 -5.17 -8.12 2.32
N SER A 35 -6.15 -8.91 2.75
CA SER A 35 -6.12 -10.37 2.60
C SER A 35 -6.11 -10.78 1.13
N LEU A 36 -6.88 -10.09 0.29
CA LEU A 36 -6.97 -10.38 -1.13
C LEU A 36 -5.65 -10.04 -1.84
N ILE A 37 -5.09 -8.85 -1.63
CA ILE A 37 -3.82 -8.45 -2.24
C ILE A 37 -2.68 -9.38 -1.79
N GLU A 38 -2.62 -9.75 -0.50
CA GLU A 38 -1.59 -10.66 0.03
C GLU A 38 -1.70 -12.10 -0.50
N SER A 39 -2.83 -12.48 -1.12
CA SER A 39 -2.99 -13.80 -1.73
C SER A 39 -2.32 -13.92 -3.11
N TYR A 40 -1.92 -12.81 -3.73
CA TYR A 40 -1.34 -12.83 -5.07
C TYR A 40 0.17 -13.12 -5.06
N PRO A 41 0.65 -13.96 -5.99
CA PRO A 41 2.08 -14.19 -6.17
C PRO A 41 2.85 -12.88 -6.44
N GLY A 42 3.97 -12.69 -5.75
CA GLY A 42 4.84 -11.53 -5.95
C GLY A 42 4.46 -10.28 -5.16
N ILE A 43 3.35 -10.30 -4.42
CA ILE A 43 3.12 -9.37 -3.32
C ILE A 43 3.93 -9.86 -2.12
N GLY A 44 4.86 -9.04 -1.65
CA GLY A 44 5.68 -9.35 -0.48
C GLY A 44 4.92 -9.11 0.82
N SER A 45 4.24 -7.97 0.91
CA SER A 45 3.47 -7.59 2.11
C SER A 45 2.52 -6.42 1.84
N VAL A 46 1.47 -6.31 2.67
CA VAL A 46 0.62 -5.12 2.72
C VAL A 46 0.59 -4.54 4.13
N HIS A 47 0.96 -3.27 4.24
CA HIS A 47 1.05 -2.56 5.51
C HIS A 47 0.00 -1.46 5.62
N ALA A 48 -0.60 -1.31 6.80
CA ALA A 48 -1.45 -0.17 7.14
C ALA A 48 -0.66 0.77 8.07
N PRO A 49 -0.17 1.92 7.59
CA PRO A 49 0.57 2.87 8.42
C PRO A 49 -0.32 3.38 9.57
N PRO A 50 0.13 3.28 10.84
CA PRO A 50 -0.64 3.82 11.96
C PRO A 50 -0.81 5.34 11.81
N GLY A 51 -2.04 5.84 11.98
CA GLY A 51 -2.34 7.27 11.94
C GLY A 51 -2.54 7.88 10.55
N ARG A 52 -2.58 7.07 9.46
CA ARG A 52 -3.05 7.49 8.12
C ARG A 52 -4.51 7.09 7.88
N GLU A 53 -5.37 7.33 8.87
CA GLU A 53 -6.82 7.26 8.70
C GLU A 53 -7.32 8.63 8.23
N LEU A 54 -7.92 8.68 7.04
CA LEU A 54 -8.50 9.89 6.44
C LEU A 54 -10.03 9.75 6.46
N GLY A 55 -10.64 10.06 7.60
CA GLY A 55 -12.08 9.89 7.80
C GLY A 55 -12.49 8.43 7.68
N GLU A 56 -13.33 8.11 6.68
CA GLU A 56 -13.82 6.75 6.42
C GLU A 56 -12.84 5.89 5.61
N ARG A 57 -11.61 6.37 5.35
CA ARG A 57 -10.60 5.67 4.56
C ARG A 57 -9.32 5.43 5.33
N THR A 58 -8.60 4.37 4.97
CA THR A 58 -7.31 4.00 5.53
C THR A 58 -6.31 3.88 4.39
N SER A 59 -5.10 4.41 4.58
CA SER A 59 -4.00 4.18 3.65
C SER A 59 -3.40 2.79 3.86
N LEU A 60 -3.14 2.07 2.78
CA LEU A 60 -2.31 0.88 2.75
C LEU A 60 -1.08 1.13 1.87
N VAL A 61 0.01 0.44 2.18
CA VAL A 61 1.23 0.37 1.39
C VAL A 61 1.37 -1.07 0.95
N VAL A 62 1.38 -1.28 -0.36
CA VAL A 62 1.56 -2.59 -1.00
C VAL A 62 3.00 -2.69 -1.45
N ALA A 63 3.71 -3.71 -0.99
CA ALA A 63 5.08 -4.00 -1.42
C ALA A 63 5.08 -5.17 -2.41
N THR A 64 5.65 -4.98 -3.59
CA THR A 64 5.75 -6.00 -4.63
C THR A 64 7.17 -6.14 -5.17
N ALA A 65 7.54 -7.33 -5.62
CA ALA A 65 8.80 -7.52 -6.33
C ALA A 65 8.74 -6.82 -7.72
N PRO A 66 9.85 -6.26 -8.23
CA PRO A 66 9.86 -5.51 -9.50
C PRO A 66 9.29 -6.27 -10.71
N GLY A 67 9.45 -7.59 -10.76
CA GLY A 67 8.92 -8.44 -11.84
C GLY A 67 7.39 -8.59 -11.84
N PHE A 68 6.70 -8.14 -10.78
CA PHE A 68 5.26 -8.33 -10.58
C PHE A 68 4.47 -7.02 -10.61
N VAL A 69 5.11 -5.88 -10.91
CA VAL A 69 4.45 -4.56 -10.92
C VAL A 69 3.23 -4.52 -11.84
N ALA A 70 3.33 -5.05 -13.06
CA ALA A 70 2.19 -5.08 -13.99
C ALA A 70 1.02 -5.95 -13.47
N MET A 71 1.32 -7.01 -12.73
CA MET A 71 0.31 -7.84 -12.08
C MET A 71 -0.35 -7.10 -10.92
N MET A 72 0.46 -6.47 -10.05
CA MET A 72 -0.03 -5.59 -8.99
C MET A 72 -0.94 -4.50 -9.57
N ASP A 73 -0.56 -3.89 -10.70
CA ASP A 73 -1.36 -2.83 -11.32
C ASP A 73 -2.73 -3.31 -11.78
N GLY A 74 -2.80 -4.51 -12.37
CA GLY A 74 -4.07 -5.15 -12.74
C GLY A 74 -4.95 -5.42 -11.52
N ILE A 75 -4.39 -6.01 -10.46
CA ILE A 75 -5.13 -6.31 -9.23
C ILE A 75 -5.69 -5.03 -8.59
N LEU A 76 -4.87 -3.98 -8.51
CA LEU A 76 -5.31 -2.71 -7.93
C LEU A 76 -6.41 -2.03 -8.76
N ALA A 77 -6.38 -2.19 -10.09
CA ALA A 77 -7.45 -1.69 -10.96
C ALA A 77 -8.76 -2.48 -10.76
N GLU A 78 -8.69 -3.81 -10.64
CA GLU A 78 -9.87 -4.65 -10.34
C GLU A 78 -10.50 -4.24 -8.99
N LEU A 79 -9.68 -3.95 -7.98
CA LEU A 79 -10.14 -3.52 -6.66
C LEU A 79 -10.64 -2.07 -6.61
N GLU A 80 -10.16 -1.22 -7.51
CA GLU A 80 -10.72 0.12 -7.68
C GLU A 80 -12.19 0.03 -8.07
N ASP A 81 -12.53 -0.88 -8.98
CA ASP A 81 -13.91 -1.12 -9.43
C ASP A 81 -14.77 -1.86 -8.39
N GLU A 82 -14.21 -2.88 -7.72
CA GLU A 82 -14.99 -3.74 -6.80
C GLU A 82 -15.29 -3.07 -5.46
N VAL A 83 -14.29 -2.43 -4.85
CA VAL A 83 -14.37 -1.93 -3.47
C VAL A 83 -14.09 -0.43 -3.35
N GLY A 84 -13.95 0.28 -4.46
CA GLY A 84 -13.69 1.72 -4.48
C GLY A 84 -12.32 2.06 -3.90
N LEU A 85 -11.31 1.22 -4.15
CA LEU A 85 -9.90 1.53 -3.88
C LEU A 85 -9.50 2.79 -4.68
N MET A 86 -8.62 3.61 -4.12
CA MET A 86 -8.08 4.80 -4.81
C MET A 86 -6.57 4.79 -4.71
N ARG A 87 -5.87 4.96 -5.83
CA ARG A 87 -4.41 5.09 -5.80
C ARG A 87 -4.01 6.39 -5.10
N GLY A 88 -3.11 6.28 -4.13
CA GLY A 88 -2.51 7.42 -3.46
C GLY A 88 -1.53 8.10 -4.40
N VAL A 89 -1.63 9.41 -4.56
CA VAL A 89 -0.54 10.18 -5.18
C VAL A 89 0.70 9.93 -4.34
N ARG A 90 1.79 9.41 -4.93
CA ARG A 90 3.10 9.35 -4.28
C ARG A 90 3.34 10.72 -3.65
N ASP A 91 3.57 10.77 -2.34
CA ASP A 91 3.95 12.01 -1.66
C ASP A 91 5.29 12.48 -2.28
N THR A 92 5.25 13.22 -3.38
CA THR A 92 6.41 13.94 -3.95
C THR A 92 6.73 15.18 -3.12
N ARG A 93 6.69 15.07 -1.79
CA ARG A 93 7.05 16.15 -0.85
C ARG A 93 7.58 15.62 0.47
N GLU A 94 8.82 15.13 0.43
CA GLU A 94 9.87 15.66 1.32
C GLU A 94 10.96 16.31 0.45
N GLU A 95 10.52 17.26 -0.39
CA GLU A 95 11.33 18.36 -0.87
C GLU A 95 10.78 19.58 -0.12
N THR A 96 11.63 20.27 0.66
CA THR A 96 11.36 21.40 1.58
C THR A 96 11.09 21.06 3.06
N ALA A 97 12.16 20.76 3.80
CA ALA A 97 12.45 21.35 5.11
C ALA A 97 13.95 21.28 5.43
#